data_AF-A0A5B0KH37-F1
#
_entry.id   AF-A0A5B0KH37-F1
#
_cell.length_a   1.000
_cell.length_b   1.000
_cell.length_c   1.000
_cell.angle_alpha   90.00
_cell.angle_beta   90.00
_cell.angle_gamma   90.00
#
_symmetry.space_group_name_H-M   'P 1'
#
loop_
_entity.id
_entity.type
_entity.pdbx_description
1 polymer ?
#
loop_
_entity_poly.entity_id
_entity_poly.type
_entity_poly.pdbx_seq_one_letter_code
_entity_poly.pdbx_strand_id
1 'polypeptide(L)'
;MFRQGWLFAGMCLLATLASAAEYEYQLKDGETVYLYDGDVRSHLPDVNYVRLSRIADLSRPENKAPLVKINPDYWYCEESCEHAYVSDGHYVLWAGKILRNAENTPRVDAATFQAFGEFAADRKSLYFNGERTDNNLGYKRVDMATLEATEIYGLLKDKNNLYFMGRWLADATGFEVLAWRDDAEQGSLLYDPARHRDVNDSLARTATQVFVNGIPINTDADTFQVVRWMPGSLLIYRDKNGEHEYTIGDEEKNCRVFDIRSDSVTWLKRRSTVGTRHDCVVETLEGVDPEYFYRLNERVGIYKDRVYLVKFSSLEPDAKLSIVSPKEFAEIKNEYITPEERFDLRVFLNADGQLFRQPLGARDGEGLLQQYIPTSGQWIPLRNITNEEIELLIKSSR
;
A
#
# COMPACT_ATOMS: atom_id res chain seq x y z
N MET A 1 -25.77 4.59 -74.00
CA MET A 1 -24.59 3.70 -74.03
C MET A 1 -24.19 3.43 -72.59
N PHE A 2 -24.63 2.29 -72.04
CA PHE A 2 -24.39 1.86 -70.65
C PHE A 2 -23.13 0.99 -70.59
N ARG A 3 -22.26 1.22 -69.61
CA ARG A 3 -21.32 0.25 -69.01
C ARG A 3 -20.97 0.77 -67.60
N GLN A 4 -21.46 0.10 -66.55
CA GLN A 4 -20.83 -1.01 -65.80
C GLN A 4 -19.79 -0.53 -64.78
N GLY A 5 -20.00 -0.95 -63.52
CA GLY A 5 -19.00 -0.91 -62.47
C GLY A 5 -19.60 -1.15 -61.09
N TRP A 6 -19.65 -2.41 -60.67
CA TRP A 6 -19.91 -2.80 -59.27
C TRP A 6 -18.77 -2.31 -58.38
N LEU A 7 -19.08 -1.87 -57.15
CA LEU A 7 -18.11 -1.90 -56.06
C LEU A 7 -18.82 -2.18 -54.73
N PHE A 8 -18.36 -3.26 -54.10
CA PHE A 8 -18.56 -3.64 -52.71
C PHE A 8 -18.29 -2.46 -51.77
N ALA A 9 -19.18 -2.24 -50.79
CA ALA A 9 -18.81 -1.54 -49.57
C ALA A 9 -18.91 -2.56 -48.43
N GLY A 10 -17.74 -3.07 -48.02
CA GLY A 10 -17.61 -3.95 -46.88
C GLY A 10 -18.01 -3.24 -45.60
N MET A 11 -18.80 -3.93 -44.77
CA MET A 11 -18.95 -3.61 -43.35
C MET A 11 -17.56 -3.69 -42.70
N CYS A 12 -16.95 -2.54 -42.43
CA CYS A 12 -15.93 -2.47 -41.38
C CYS A 12 -16.65 -2.60 -40.03
N LEU A 13 -16.69 -3.83 -39.52
CA LEU A 13 -16.77 -4.08 -38.08
C LEU A 13 -15.49 -3.50 -37.46
N LEU A 14 -15.54 -2.23 -37.07
CA LEU A 14 -14.64 -1.71 -36.04
C LEU A 14 -15.12 -2.34 -34.73
N ALA A 15 -14.49 -3.46 -34.37
CA ALA A 15 -14.47 -3.88 -32.99
C ALA A 15 -13.83 -2.74 -32.19
N THR A 16 -14.66 -1.98 -31.47
CA THR A 16 -14.19 -1.13 -30.38
C THR A 16 -13.52 -2.07 -29.38
N LEU A 17 -12.19 -2.13 -29.44
CA LEU A 17 -11.40 -2.50 -28.27
C LEU A 17 -11.90 -1.61 -27.14
N ALA A 18 -12.42 -2.20 -26.06
CA ALA A 18 -12.71 -1.46 -24.85
C ALA A 18 -11.41 -0.75 -24.45
N SER A 19 -11.34 0.57 -24.62
CA SER A 19 -10.26 1.36 -24.06
C SER A 19 -10.34 1.17 -22.55
N ALA A 20 -9.21 0.95 -21.90
CA ALA A 20 -9.15 1.05 -20.44
C ALA A 20 -9.73 2.41 -20.03
N ALA A 21 -10.34 2.50 -18.85
CA ALA A 21 -10.81 3.79 -18.34
C ALA A 21 -9.61 4.73 -18.18
N GLU A 22 -9.56 5.77 -19.01
CA GLU A 22 -8.47 6.73 -19.07
C GLU A 22 -8.89 8.03 -18.38
N TYR A 23 -8.02 8.56 -17.51
CA TYR A 23 -8.15 9.94 -17.07
C TYR A 23 -7.40 10.84 -18.04
N GLU A 24 -7.96 11.99 -18.36
CA GLU A 24 -7.33 12.91 -19.29
C GLU A 24 -7.78 14.35 -19.05
N TYR A 25 -6.90 15.29 -19.41
CA TYR A 25 -7.33 16.68 -19.55
C TYR A 25 -7.73 16.93 -20.99
N GLN A 26 -8.87 17.59 -21.19
CA GLN A 26 -9.36 18.00 -22.50
C GLN A 26 -9.80 19.47 -22.50
N LEU A 27 -9.84 20.07 -23.68
CA LEU A 27 -10.53 21.33 -23.92
C LEU A 27 -11.95 21.04 -24.40
N LYS A 28 -12.95 21.34 -23.57
CA LYS A 28 -14.37 21.14 -23.88
C LYS A 28 -15.10 22.47 -23.75
N ASP A 29 -15.78 22.88 -24.82
CA ASP A 29 -16.53 24.15 -24.88
C ASP A 29 -15.73 25.39 -24.46
N GLY A 30 -14.41 25.39 -24.74
CA GLY A 30 -13.50 26.49 -24.40
C GLY A 30 -12.94 26.45 -22.98
N GLU A 31 -13.26 25.43 -22.19
CA GLU A 31 -12.81 25.23 -20.82
C GLU A 31 -11.90 23.99 -20.71
N THR A 32 -10.90 24.06 -19.84
CA THR A 32 -10.13 22.88 -19.43
C THR A 32 -10.99 22.00 -18.54
N VAL A 33 -11.17 20.73 -18.91
CA VAL A 33 -11.88 19.73 -18.11
C VAL A 33 -10.97 18.55 -17.82
N TYR A 34 -11.20 17.90 -16.69
CA TYR A 34 -10.59 16.63 -16.33
C TYR A 34 -11.66 15.53 -16.43
N LEU A 35 -11.37 14.50 -17.22
CA LEU A 35 -12.29 13.42 -17.54
C LEU A 35 -11.86 12.12 -16.88
N TYR A 36 -12.82 11.21 -16.71
CA TYR A 36 -12.59 9.80 -16.47
C TYR A 36 -13.57 9.02 -17.35
N ASP A 37 -13.04 8.22 -18.27
CA ASP A 37 -13.86 7.43 -19.20
C ASP A 37 -14.89 8.31 -19.96
N GLY A 38 -14.44 9.49 -20.41
CA GLY A 38 -15.27 10.48 -21.10
C GLY A 38 -16.20 11.32 -20.22
N ASP A 39 -16.42 10.93 -18.95
CA ASP A 39 -17.23 11.69 -18.00
C ASP A 39 -16.43 12.82 -17.36
N VAL A 40 -17.00 14.03 -17.35
CA VAL A 40 -16.38 15.20 -16.72
C VAL A 40 -16.37 15.02 -15.20
N ARG A 41 -15.17 14.96 -14.63
CA ARG A 41 -14.93 14.87 -13.19
C ARG A 41 -14.62 16.22 -12.56
N SER A 42 -14.02 17.14 -13.31
CA SER A 42 -13.74 18.50 -12.83
C SER A 42 -13.70 19.52 -13.96
N HIS A 43 -14.21 20.71 -13.65
CA HIS A 43 -14.18 21.91 -14.47
C HIS A 43 -13.08 22.84 -13.96
N LEU A 44 -12.18 23.27 -14.84
CA LEU A 44 -10.98 24.03 -14.51
C LEU A 44 -10.88 25.30 -15.38
N PRO A 45 -11.82 26.25 -15.20
CA PRO A 45 -11.97 27.38 -16.12
C PRO A 45 -10.77 28.35 -16.09
N ASP A 46 -10.05 28.39 -14.97
CA ASP A 46 -8.88 29.26 -14.80
C ASP A 46 -7.59 28.65 -15.40
N VAL A 47 -7.60 27.36 -15.74
CA VAL A 47 -6.42 26.62 -16.19
C VAL A 47 -6.29 26.69 -17.70
N ASN A 48 -5.10 27.02 -18.19
CA ASN A 48 -4.83 27.13 -19.61
C ASN A 48 -4.43 25.77 -20.22
N TYR A 49 -5.38 25.10 -20.89
CA TYR A 49 -5.15 23.81 -21.55
C TYR A 49 -3.95 23.79 -22.49
N VAL A 50 -3.77 24.84 -23.30
CA VAL A 50 -2.71 24.92 -24.33
C VAL A 50 -1.32 24.96 -23.70
N ARG A 51 -1.22 25.44 -22.46
CA ARG A 51 0.04 25.48 -21.70
C ARG A 51 0.21 24.32 -20.73
N LEU A 52 -0.83 23.51 -20.55
CA LEU A 52 -0.82 22.42 -19.59
C LEU A 52 0.21 21.37 -20.01
N SER A 53 1.10 21.03 -19.08
CA SER A 53 2.17 20.07 -19.29
C SER A 53 2.43 19.30 -18.00
N ARG A 54 2.83 18.04 -18.13
CA ARG A 54 3.26 17.23 -16.97
C ARG A 54 4.60 17.75 -16.46
N ILE A 55 4.67 17.96 -15.15
CA ILE A 55 5.92 18.30 -14.46
C ILE A 55 6.83 17.07 -14.52
N ALA A 56 8.11 17.28 -14.82
CA ALA A 56 9.09 16.19 -14.89
C ALA A 56 9.14 15.43 -13.56
N ASP A 57 8.96 14.11 -13.65
CA ASP A 57 9.05 13.21 -12.51
C ASP A 57 10.51 12.75 -12.32
N LEU A 58 11.15 13.25 -11.27
CA LEU A 58 12.55 12.94 -10.98
C LEU A 58 12.77 11.52 -10.45
N SER A 59 11.71 10.79 -10.08
CA SER A 59 11.81 9.39 -9.64
C SER A 59 12.05 8.41 -10.79
N ARG A 60 11.83 8.84 -12.04
CA ARG A 60 11.98 8.02 -13.25
C ARG A 60 12.89 8.69 -14.29
N PRO A 61 14.16 8.97 -13.95
CA PRO A 61 15.07 9.77 -14.80
C PRO A 61 15.41 9.09 -16.13
N GLU A 62 15.29 7.77 -16.23
CA GLU A 62 15.46 6.98 -17.46
C GLU A 62 14.33 7.19 -18.48
N ASN A 63 13.16 7.67 -18.05
CA ASN A 63 12.10 8.10 -18.95
C ASN A 63 12.43 9.48 -19.53
N LYS A 64 13.34 9.48 -20.53
CA LYS A 64 13.84 10.70 -21.19
C LYS A 64 12.79 11.43 -22.03
N ALA A 65 11.62 10.82 -22.25
CA ALA A 65 10.55 11.51 -22.95
C ALA A 65 10.03 12.63 -22.04
N PRO A 66 9.99 13.90 -22.48
CA PRO A 66 9.17 14.87 -21.77
C PRO A 66 7.76 14.28 -21.71
N LEU A 67 7.14 14.32 -20.53
CA LEU A 67 5.93 13.56 -20.18
C LEU A 67 4.66 14.13 -20.87
N VAL A 68 4.81 14.60 -22.11
CA VAL A 68 3.80 15.25 -22.94
C VAL A 68 3.05 14.19 -23.74
N LYS A 69 2.24 13.41 -23.03
CA LYS A 69 1.01 12.78 -23.51
C LYS A 69 0.03 12.99 -22.37
N ILE A 70 -0.95 13.90 -22.53
CA ILE A 70 -1.81 14.36 -21.42
C ILE A 70 -2.90 13.32 -21.13
N ASN A 71 -2.46 12.11 -20.79
CA ASN A 71 -3.20 11.11 -20.02
C ASN A 71 -2.39 10.95 -18.73
N PRO A 72 -2.68 11.78 -17.70
CA PRO A 72 -1.87 11.88 -16.49
C PRO A 72 -2.10 10.69 -15.55
N ASP A 73 -3.29 10.07 -15.60
CA ASP A 73 -3.75 9.15 -14.58
C ASP A 73 -4.43 7.91 -15.21
N TYR A 74 -4.10 6.71 -14.75
CA TYR A 74 -4.72 5.45 -15.19
C TYR A 74 -5.38 4.75 -13.98
N TRP A 75 -6.64 4.30 -14.13
CA TRP A 75 -7.39 3.65 -13.04
C TRP A 75 -7.40 2.11 -13.10
N TYR A 76 -6.58 1.48 -13.94
CA TYR A 76 -6.51 0.02 -13.99
C TYR A 76 -5.06 -0.40 -14.05
N CYS A 77 -4.49 -0.79 -12.92
CA CYS A 77 -3.06 -0.98 -12.82
C CYS A 77 -2.74 -2.30 -12.15
N GLU A 78 -2.30 -3.26 -12.97
CA GLU A 78 -1.49 -4.38 -12.48
C GLU A 78 -0.07 -3.88 -12.10
N GLU A 79 0.39 -2.68 -12.51
CA GLU A 79 1.76 -2.21 -12.18
C GLU A 79 2.00 -0.69 -11.96
N SER A 80 1.09 0.26 -12.23
CA SER A 80 1.34 1.68 -11.83
C SER A 80 0.11 2.59 -11.83
N CYS A 81 -0.50 2.83 -10.67
CA CYS A 81 -1.37 3.99 -10.46
C CYS A 81 -0.52 5.27 -10.51
N GLU A 82 -0.22 5.78 -11.70
CA GLU A 82 0.44 7.07 -11.82
C GLU A 82 -0.59 8.15 -11.62
N HIS A 83 -0.51 8.90 -10.53
CA HIS A 83 -1.03 10.25 -10.52
C HIS A 83 0.12 11.20 -10.82
N ALA A 84 -0.10 12.16 -11.72
CA ALA A 84 0.95 13.09 -12.13
C ALA A 84 0.66 14.53 -11.73
N TYR A 85 1.70 15.23 -11.28
CA TYR A 85 1.66 16.68 -11.19
C TYR A 85 1.70 17.30 -12.60
N VAL A 86 0.75 18.17 -12.90
CA VAL A 86 0.71 18.95 -14.15
C VAL A 86 0.67 20.44 -13.85
N SER A 87 1.11 21.28 -14.78
CA SER A 87 1.07 22.73 -14.64
C SER A 87 0.90 23.43 -15.98
N ASP A 88 0.18 24.55 -15.96
CA ASP A 88 0.10 25.51 -17.07
C ASP A 88 1.07 26.70 -16.92
N GLY A 89 1.97 26.61 -15.91
CA GLY A 89 2.90 27.66 -15.50
C GLY A 89 2.33 28.64 -14.47
N HIS A 90 1.01 28.63 -14.21
CA HIS A 90 0.39 29.44 -13.16
C HIS A 90 -0.17 28.57 -12.02
N TYR A 91 -0.90 27.52 -12.36
CA TYR A 91 -1.43 26.54 -11.43
C TYR A 91 -0.65 25.24 -11.51
N VAL A 92 -0.57 24.53 -10.39
CA VAL A 92 -0.17 23.12 -10.33
C VAL A 92 -1.43 22.32 -10.04
N LEU A 93 -1.60 21.18 -10.70
CA LEU A 93 -2.72 20.29 -10.53
C LEU A 93 -2.27 18.86 -10.20
N TRP A 94 -3.15 18.15 -9.52
CA TRP A 94 -3.03 16.73 -9.16
C TRP A 94 -4.41 16.09 -9.26
N ALA A 95 -4.55 14.99 -10.00
CA ALA A 95 -5.81 14.24 -10.16
C ALA A 95 -7.03 15.15 -10.45
N GLY A 96 -6.89 16.07 -11.41
CA GLY A 96 -7.95 17.00 -11.81
C GLY A 96 -8.22 18.18 -10.86
N LYS A 97 -7.43 18.36 -9.80
CA LYS A 97 -7.62 19.44 -8.81
C LYS A 97 -6.47 20.42 -8.82
N ILE A 98 -6.78 21.73 -8.77
CA ILE A 98 -5.79 22.78 -8.54
C ILE A 98 -5.26 22.67 -7.11
N LEU A 99 -3.94 22.56 -6.95
CA LEU A 99 -3.28 22.59 -5.65
C LEU A 99 -3.53 23.95 -4.98
N ARG A 100 -4.07 23.92 -3.76
CA ARG A 100 -4.30 25.11 -2.95
C ARG A 100 -3.82 24.85 -1.53
N ASN A 101 -2.92 25.71 -1.07
CA ASN A 101 -2.44 25.71 0.30
C ASN A 101 -3.41 26.48 1.20
N ALA A 102 -3.47 26.14 2.49
CA ALA A 102 -4.33 26.84 3.46
C ALA A 102 -3.97 28.34 3.55
N GLU A 103 -4.94 29.20 3.88
CA GLU A 103 -4.80 30.67 3.83
C GLU A 103 -3.59 31.23 4.61
N ASN A 104 -3.21 30.57 5.71
CA ASN A 104 -2.10 30.99 6.58
C ASN A 104 -0.76 30.32 6.21
N THR A 105 -0.67 29.70 5.03
CA THR A 105 0.55 29.06 4.54
C THR A 105 1.00 29.70 3.23
N PRO A 106 2.30 29.58 2.85
CA PRO A 106 2.77 30.11 1.58
C PRO A 106 1.94 29.57 0.42
N ARG A 107 1.61 30.43 -0.56
CA ARG A 107 0.96 29.97 -1.80
C ARG A 107 1.89 29.01 -2.57
N VAL A 108 1.27 28.11 -3.34
CA VAL A 108 1.97 27.21 -4.26
C VAL A 108 2.81 28.04 -5.24
N ASP A 109 4.10 27.73 -5.36
CA ASP A 109 5.03 28.40 -6.27
C ASP A 109 5.32 27.51 -7.49
N ALA A 110 4.44 27.59 -8.49
CA ALA A 110 4.51 26.78 -9.71
C ALA A 110 5.84 26.91 -10.46
N ALA A 111 6.52 28.06 -10.36
CA ALA A 111 7.78 28.30 -11.06
C ALA A 111 8.96 27.52 -10.46
N THR A 112 8.85 27.10 -9.20
CA THR A 112 9.90 26.35 -8.48
C THR A 112 9.47 24.93 -8.13
N PHE A 113 8.30 24.51 -8.58
CA PHE A 113 7.71 23.23 -8.25
C PHE A 113 8.47 22.09 -8.93
N GLN A 114 8.87 21.09 -8.16
CA GLN A 114 9.56 19.89 -8.63
C GLN A 114 8.87 18.65 -8.06
N ALA A 115 8.78 17.58 -8.85
CA ALA A 115 8.09 16.34 -8.48
C ALA A 115 9.05 15.15 -8.43
N PHE A 116 8.75 14.20 -7.55
CA PHE A 116 9.40 12.90 -7.40
C PHE A 116 8.30 11.89 -7.03
N GLY A 117 7.70 11.28 -8.05
CA GLY A 117 6.48 10.50 -7.92
C GLY A 117 5.35 11.33 -7.30
N GLU A 118 4.78 10.82 -6.21
CA GLU A 118 3.73 11.49 -5.42
C GLU A 118 4.25 12.59 -4.50
N PHE A 119 5.55 12.58 -4.18
CA PHE A 119 6.21 13.65 -3.45
C PHE A 119 6.48 14.83 -4.37
N ALA A 120 6.30 16.03 -3.85
CA ALA A 120 6.75 17.23 -4.55
C ALA A 120 7.18 18.32 -3.58
N ALA A 121 7.90 19.30 -4.10
CA ALA A 121 8.31 20.46 -3.34
C ALA A 121 8.32 21.71 -4.23
N ASP A 122 7.94 22.84 -3.64
CA ASP A 122 8.26 24.15 -4.16
C ASP A 122 9.26 24.85 -3.21
N ARG A 123 9.63 26.10 -3.50
CA ARG A 123 10.60 26.84 -2.68
C ARG A 123 10.25 26.96 -1.18
N LYS A 124 8.99 26.75 -0.79
CA LYS A 124 8.50 27.02 0.57
C LYS A 124 7.67 25.88 1.17
N SER A 125 7.21 24.92 0.38
CA SER A 125 6.28 23.87 0.82
C SER A 125 6.69 22.51 0.27
N LEU A 126 6.42 21.49 1.07
CA LEU A 126 6.46 20.08 0.67
C LEU A 126 5.03 19.58 0.43
N TYR A 127 4.92 18.60 -0.44
CA TYR A 127 3.67 18.03 -0.91
C TYR A 127 3.73 16.51 -0.99
N PHE A 128 2.59 15.88 -0.79
CA PHE A 128 2.37 14.46 -1.04
C PHE A 128 0.93 14.25 -1.50
N ASN A 129 0.73 13.50 -2.57
CA ASN A 129 -0.60 13.23 -3.15
C ASN A 129 -1.43 14.50 -3.41
N GLY A 130 -0.78 15.56 -3.93
CA GLY A 130 -1.47 16.82 -4.24
C GLY A 130 -1.82 17.68 -3.02
N GLU A 131 -1.42 17.29 -1.81
CA GLU A 131 -1.68 18.05 -0.59
C GLU A 131 -0.40 18.59 0.01
N ARG A 132 -0.49 19.78 0.62
CA ARG A 132 0.62 20.38 1.35
C ARG A 132 0.81 19.68 2.69
N THR A 133 2.04 19.28 2.99
CA THR A 133 2.36 18.44 4.16
C THR A 133 3.29 19.15 5.16
N ASP A 134 4.31 19.88 4.73
CA ASP A 134 5.22 20.63 5.62
C ASP A 134 5.84 21.87 4.91
N ASN A 135 6.63 22.64 5.65
CA ASN A 135 7.47 23.72 5.12
C ASN A 135 8.75 23.16 4.47
N ASN A 136 9.17 23.75 3.36
CA ASN A 136 10.43 23.45 2.68
C ASN A 136 11.49 24.54 2.95
N LEU A 137 11.91 24.71 4.21
CA LEU A 137 12.77 25.82 4.64
C LEU A 137 13.86 25.37 5.60
N GLY A 138 14.99 26.09 5.59
CA GLY A 138 16.09 25.89 6.55
C GLY A 138 16.69 24.48 6.47
N TYR A 139 16.93 23.87 7.62
CA TYR A 139 17.50 22.53 7.73
C TYR A 139 16.59 21.44 7.14
N LYS A 140 15.27 21.69 7.06
CA LYS A 140 14.30 20.76 6.47
C LYS A 140 14.30 20.77 4.94
N ARG A 141 15.04 21.70 4.32
CA ARG A 141 14.93 21.92 2.88
C ARG A 141 15.39 20.70 2.10
N VAL A 142 14.52 20.22 1.21
CA VAL A 142 14.82 19.06 0.35
C VAL A 142 15.88 19.43 -0.69
N ASP A 143 16.87 18.54 -0.84
CA ASP A 143 17.81 18.53 -1.95
C ASP A 143 17.33 17.57 -3.03
N MET A 144 16.48 18.09 -3.92
CA MET A 144 15.88 17.34 -5.03
C MET A 144 16.92 16.70 -5.97
N ALA A 145 18.17 17.19 -6.00
CA ALA A 145 19.21 16.62 -6.85
C ALA A 145 19.81 15.31 -6.29
N THR A 146 19.66 15.08 -4.98
CA THR A 146 20.14 13.87 -4.30
C THR A 146 19.03 13.04 -3.69
N LEU A 147 17.77 13.41 -3.96
CA LEU A 147 16.60 12.73 -3.43
C LEU A 147 16.47 11.36 -4.09
N GLU A 148 16.33 10.32 -3.27
CA GLU A 148 16.18 8.93 -3.67
C GLU A 148 15.00 8.28 -2.94
N ALA A 149 14.34 7.34 -3.60
CA ALA A 149 13.35 6.47 -2.97
C ALA A 149 14.04 5.43 -2.09
N THR A 150 13.36 5.02 -1.02
CA THR A 150 13.75 3.85 -0.23
C THR A 150 12.81 2.69 -0.53
N GLU A 151 13.09 1.52 0.04
CA GLU A 151 12.21 0.34 -0.02
C GLU A 151 10.87 0.57 0.69
N ILE A 152 10.78 1.59 1.56
CA ILE A 152 9.55 1.94 2.27
C ILE A 152 8.80 2.98 1.46
N TYR A 153 7.58 2.64 1.04
CA TYR A 153 6.68 3.56 0.33
C TYR A 153 6.50 4.87 1.10
N GLY A 154 6.65 5.99 0.38
CA GLY A 154 6.54 7.33 0.93
C GLY A 154 7.73 7.78 1.79
N LEU A 155 8.73 6.94 2.07
CA LEU A 155 9.98 7.33 2.71
C LEU A 155 11.04 7.64 1.66
N LEU A 156 11.45 8.90 1.60
CA LEU A 156 12.50 9.41 0.73
C LEU A 156 13.68 9.88 1.55
N LYS A 157 14.86 9.81 0.95
CA LYS A 157 16.10 10.27 1.55
C LYS A 157 16.80 11.21 0.59
N ASP A 158 17.30 12.34 1.08
CA ASP A 158 18.34 13.09 0.38
C ASP A 158 19.66 12.99 1.17
N LYS A 159 20.71 13.67 0.70
CA LYS A 159 22.02 13.60 1.35
C LYS A 159 22.06 14.10 2.81
N ASN A 160 21.06 14.87 3.24
CA ASN A 160 20.97 15.47 4.57
C ASN A 160 19.76 14.97 5.37
N ASN A 161 18.64 14.66 4.73
CA ASN A 161 17.34 14.55 5.38
C ASN A 161 16.54 13.33 4.92
N LEU A 162 15.67 12.87 5.80
CA LEU A 162 14.60 11.91 5.53
C LEU A 162 13.26 12.63 5.44
N TYR A 163 12.42 12.17 4.53
CA TYR A 163 11.06 12.66 4.34
C TYR A 163 10.09 11.50 4.33
N PHE A 164 9.02 11.56 5.10
CA PHE A 164 7.97 10.55 5.12
C PHE A 164 6.63 11.15 4.72
N MET A 165 6.03 10.65 3.63
CA MET A 165 4.76 11.14 3.05
C MET A 165 4.74 12.68 2.93
N GLY A 166 5.80 13.25 2.37
CA GLY A 166 5.94 14.69 2.17
C GLY A 166 6.37 15.50 3.39
N ARG A 167 6.51 14.91 4.58
CA ARG A 167 6.93 15.63 5.80
C ARG A 167 8.39 15.41 6.08
N TRP A 168 9.11 16.44 6.53
CA TRP A 168 10.46 16.23 7.06
C TRP A 168 10.38 15.34 8.29
N LEU A 169 11.18 14.27 8.30
CA LEU A 169 11.20 13.27 9.37
C LEU A 169 12.41 13.49 10.30
N ALA A 170 13.63 13.45 9.75
CA ALA A 170 14.86 13.55 10.51
C ALA A 170 16.07 13.86 9.61
N ASP A 171 17.24 14.06 10.23
CA ASP A 171 18.54 14.02 9.54
C ASP A 171 18.85 12.58 9.07
N ALA A 172 19.40 12.43 7.87
CA ALA A 172 19.66 11.14 7.22
C ALA A 172 20.96 10.45 7.67
N THR A 173 21.75 11.06 8.56
CA THR A 173 23.02 10.49 9.03
C THR A 173 22.78 9.13 9.69
N GLY A 174 23.51 8.11 9.23
CA GLY A 174 23.38 6.75 9.75
C GLY A 174 22.04 6.09 9.42
N PHE A 175 21.32 6.56 8.39
CA PHE A 175 20.05 5.97 7.99
C PHE A 175 20.19 4.50 7.59
N GLU A 176 19.29 3.67 8.11
CA GLU A 176 19.17 2.25 7.79
C GLU A 176 17.71 1.80 7.91
N VAL A 177 17.25 1.01 6.93
CA VAL A 177 15.98 0.29 7.03
C VAL A 177 16.25 -1.04 7.73
N LEU A 178 15.59 -1.27 8.86
CA LEU A 178 15.79 -2.45 9.70
C LEU A 178 14.81 -3.58 9.38
N ALA A 179 13.56 -3.23 9.09
CA ALA A 179 12.52 -4.15 8.67
C ALA A 179 11.39 -3.38 7.97
N TRP A 180 10.67 -4.02 7.06
CA TRP A 180 9.45 -3.48 6.49
C TRP A 180 8.57 -4.61 5.93
N ARG A 181 7.26 -4.36 5.95
CA ARG A 181 6.20 -5.14 5.31
C ARG A 181 5.49 -4.19 4.34
N ASP A 182 5.32 -4.61 3.09
CA ASP A 182 4.67 -3.78 2.07
C ASP A 182 3.35 -4.37 1.63
N ASP A 183 2.28 -4.14 2.36
CA ASP A 183 0.96 -4.70 2.05
C ASP A 183 0.40 -4.29 0.68
N ALA A 184 0.94 -3.25 0.00
CA ALA A 184 0.45 -2.73 -1.28
C ALA A 184 0.94 -3.55 -2.50
N GLU A 185 2.22 -3.95 -2.57
CA GLU A 185 2.64 -5.01 -3.52
C GLU A 185 2.30 -6.42 -3.00
N GLN A 186 1.87 -6.51 -1.73
CA GLN A 186 1.79 -7.75 -0.98
C GLN A 186 0.35 -8.14 -0.57
N GLY A 187 -0.66 -7.46 -1.11
CA GLY A 187 -2.10 -7.73 -1.04
C GLY A 187 -2.60 -8.28 0.29
N SER A 188 -2.43 -7.50 1.34
CA SER A 188 -3.08 -7.83 2.60
C SER A 188 -4.60 -7.93 2.40
N LEU A 189 -5.21 -9.07 2.76
CA LEU A 189 -6.67 -9.23 2.79
C LEU A 189 -7.32 -8.44 3.95
N LEU A 190 -6.50 -7.76 4.75
CA LEU A 190 -6.92 -6.86 5.82
C LEU A 190 -7.11 -5.44 5.25
N TYR A 191 -8.04 -5.29 4.31
CA TYR A 191 -8.55 -3.97 3.96
C TYR A 191 -9.25 -3.38 5.19
N ASP A 192 -8.70 -2.31 5.77
CA ASP A 192 -9.36 -1.53 6.80
C ASP A 192 -10.05 -0.31 6.17
N PRO A 193 -11.39 -0.36 5.94
CA PRO A 193 -12.14 0.77 5.38
C PRO A 193 -12.12 2.03 6.24
N ALA A 194 -11.74 1.95 7.53
CA ALA A 194 -11.64 3.11 8.40
C ALA A 194 -10.30 3.86 8.24
N ARG A 195 -9.27 3.22 7.68
CA ARG A 195 -7.90 3.79 7.58
C ARG A 195 -7.56 4.39 6.22
N HIS A 196 -8.29 4.06 5.16
CA HIS A 196 -8.02 4.53 3.78
C HIS A 196 -6.53 4.49 3.39
N ARG A 197 -5.74 3.57 3.97
CA ARG A 197 -4.31 3.39 3.71
C ARG A 197 -3.91 1.96 4.00
N ASP A 198 -3.24 1.35 3.04
CA ASP A 198 -2.44 0.14 3.23
C ASP A 198 -1.30 0.50 4.18
N VAL A 199 -1.38 0.04 5.43
CA VAL A 199 -0.38 0.38 6.45
C VAL A 199 0.80 -0.55 6.29
N ASN A 200 1.72 -0.17 5.41
CA ASN A 200 3.03 -0.79 5.30
C ASN A 200 3.80 -0.57 6.60
N ASP A 201 3.88 -1.62 7.42
CA ASP A 201 4.62 -1.54 8.66
C ASP A 201 6.11 -1.48 8.37
N SER A 202 6.77 -0.44 8.84
CA SER A 202 8.18 -0.17 8.57
C SER A 202 8.91 0.20 9.85
N LEU A 203 10.16 -0.22 9.91
CA LEU A 203 11.10 0.06 10.97
C LEU A 203 12.40 0.55 10.35
N ALA A 204 12.78 1.78 10.65
CA ALA A 204 14.01 2.37 10.19
C ALA A 204 14.70 3.12 11.33
N ARG A 205 15.99 3.42 11.18
CA ARG A 205 16.74 4.23 12.13
C ARG A 205 17.63 5.24 11.44
N THR A 206 18.07 6.22 12.19
CA THR A 206 19.22 7.09 11.92
C THR A 206 20.20 6.95 13.07
N ALA A 207 21.31 7.69 13.03
CA ALA A 207 22.25 7.77 14.14
C ALA A 207 21.65 8.36 15.44
N THR A 208 20.42 8.89 15.42
CA THR A 208 19.82 9.57 16.59
C THR A 208 18.42 9.12 16.93
N GLN A 209 17.71 8.46 16.00
CA GLN A 209 16.30 8.13 16.16
C GLN A 209 15.96 6.79 15.52
N VAL A 210 14.94 6.13 16.06
CA VAL A 210 14.30 4.95 15.47
C VAL A 210 12.86 5.31 15.17
N PHE A 211 12.36 4.85 14.03
CA PHE A 211 11.03 5.16 13.50
C PHE A 211 10.26 3.89 13.25
N VAL A 212 9.01 3.85 13.72
CA VAL A 212 8.02 2.86 13.32
C VAL A 212 6.95 3.57 12.51
N ASN A 213 6.76 3.19 11.24
CA ASN A 213 5.77 3.77 10.33
C ASN A 213 5.89 5.30 10.20
N GLY A 214 7.14 5.80 10.15
CA GLY A 214 7.44 7.23 10.11
C GLY A 214 7.18 7.98 11.43
N ILE A 215 6.90 7.26 12.52
CA ILE A 215 6.71 7.83 13.87
C ILE A 215 7.97 7.55 14.70
N PRO A 216 8.66 8.58 15.21
CA PRO A 216 9.81 8.37 16.08
C PRO A 216 9.38 7.74 17.41
N ILE A 217 10.10 6.71 17.83
CA ILE A 217 9.88 6.03 19.13
C ILE A 217 10.95 6.47 20.14
N ASN A 218 10.58 6.51 21.42
CA ASN A 218 11.49 6.93 22.48
C ASN A 218 12.45 5.78 22.87
N THR A 219 13.58 5.68 22.18
CA THR A 219 14.62 4.66 22.40
C THR A 219 16.02 5.23 22.12
N ASP A 220 17.04 4.54 22.60
CA ASP A 220 18.43 4.85 22.25
C ASP A 220 18.81 4.20 20.91
N ALA A 221 18.93 5.01 19.86
CA ALA A 221 19.20 4.53 18.49
C ALA A 221 20.57 3.83 18.34
N ASP A 222 21.57 4.25 19.11
CA ASP A 222 22.94 3.70 19.05
C ASP A 222 23.02 2.24 19.53
N THR A 223 22.23 1.90 20.56
CA THR A 223 22.19 0.55 21.14
C THR A 223 20.96 -0.26 20.76
N PHE A 224 20.12 0.28 19.87
CA PHE A 224 18.88 -0.34 19.43
C PHE A 224 19.12 -1.69 18.73
N GLN A 225 18.39 -2.71 19.17
CA GLN A 225 18.37 -4.06 18.60
C GLN A 225 16.93 -4.58 18.53
N VAL A 226 16.54 -5.13 17.38
CA VAL A 226 15.26 -5.82 17.24
C VAL A 226 15.35 -7.17 17.95
N VAL A 227 14.41 -7.44 18.85
CA VAL A 227 14.26 -8.73 19.53
C VAL A 227 13.22 -9.58 18.81
N ARG A 228 12.03 -9.01 18.53
CA ARG A 228 10.97 -9.63 17.73
C ARG A 228 10.24 -8.57 16.90
N TRP A 229 9.97 -8.89 15.64
CA TRP A 229 9.19 -8.05 14.72
C TRP A 229 7.91 -8.78 14.33
N MET A 230 6.78 -8.35 14.89
CA MET A 230 5.45 -8.88 14.58
C MET A 230 4.62 -7.77 13.92
N PRO A 231 4.78 -7.58 12.59
CA PRO A 231 4.16 -6.45 11.90
C PRO A 231 2.63 -6.47 12.05
N GLY A 232 2.05 -5.29 12.19
CA GLY A 232 0.64 -5.04 12.43
C GLY A 232 0.21 -5.30 13.87
N SER A 233 1.15 -5.64 14.75
CA SER A 233 0.87 -6.00 16.15
C SER A 233 1.89 -5.41 17.13
N LEU A 234 3.14 -5.87 17.11
CA LEU A 234 4.10 -5.60 18.17
C LEU A 234 5.54 -5.61 17.67
N LEU A 235 6.33 -4.65 18.14
CA LEU A 235 7.78 -4.65 18.06
C LEU A 235 8.31 -4.87 19.48
N ILE A 236 9.13 -5.91 19.66
CA ILE A 236 9.94 -6.09 20.87
C ILE A 236 11.37 -5.72 20.50
N TYR A 237 11.96 -4.81 21.27
CA TYR A 237 13.30 -4.31 21.01
C TYR A 237 14.08 -4.18 22.31
N ARG A 238 15.40 -4.09 22.19
CA ARG A 238 16.31 -3.84 23.29
C ARG A 238 17.15 -2.62 23.00
N ASP A 239 17.38 -1.81 24.03
CA ASP A 239 18.37 -0.76 24.02
C ASP A 239 19.16 -0.77 25.34
N LYS A 240 20.02 0.23 25.57
CA LYS A 240 20.81 0.34 26.81
C LYS A 240 19.97 0.36 28.09
N ASN A 241 18.68 0.66 28.01
CA ASN A 241 17.75 0.73 29.14
C ASN A 241 17.00 -0.59 29.37
N GLY A 242 17.22 -1.62 28.55
CA GLY A 242 16.60 -2.93 28.67
C GLY A 242 15.75 -3.31 27.47
N GLU A 243 14.88 -4.28 27.68
CA GLU A 243 13.92 -4.76 26.68
C GLU A 243 12.59 -4.03 26.81
N HIS A 244 11.98 -3.71 25.67
CA HIS A 244 10.79 -2.88 25.57
C HIS A 244 9.82 -3.46 24.55
N GLU A 245 8.55 -3.13 24.74
CA GLU A 245 7.47 -3.48 23.83
C GLU A 245 6.86 -2.20 23.22
N TYR A 246 6.67 -2.19 21.91
CA TYR A 246 6.00 -1.13 21.17
C TYR A 246 4.84 -1.69 20.36
N THR A 247 3.62 -1.27 20.71
CA THR A 247 2.42 -1.65 19.95
C THR A 247 2.33 -0.86 18.66
N ILE A 248 2.14 -1.56 17.55
CA ILE A 248 2.06 -0.97 16.22
C ILE A 248 0.59 -0.67 15.88
N GLY A 249 0.29 0.60 15.59
CA GLY A 249 -1.05 1.10 15.24
C GLY A 249 -1.90 1.60 16.42
N ASP A 250 -2.94 2.39 16.11
CA ASP A 250 -3.72 3.19 17.07
C ASP A 250 -4.97 2.49 17.64
N GLU A 251 -5.13 1.18 17.47
CA GLU A 251 -6.32 0.50 17.98
C GLU A 251 -6.15 0.05 19.42
N GLU A 252 -7.16 0.39 20.23
CA GLU A 252 -7.56 -0.37 21.41
C GLU A 252 -7.61 -1.86 21.03
N LYS A 253 -6.49 -2.59 21.17
CA LYS A 253 -6.37 -4.04 20.91
C LYS A 253 -7.37 -4.89 21.72
N ASN A 254 -7.95 -4.29 22.75
CA ASN A 254 -9.05 -4.84 23.50
C ASN A 254 -10.23 -5.05 22.54
N CYS A 255 -10.47 -6.31 22.17
CA CYS A 255 -11.56 -6.82 21.32
C CYS A 255 -11.23 -7.10 19.85
N ARG A 256 -9.96 -7.17 19.45
CA ARG A 256 -9.60 -7.78 18.15
C ARG A 256 -9.88 -9.28 18.16
N VAL A 257 -10.30 -9.83 17.01
CA VAL A 257 -10.62 -11.26 16.88
C VAL A 257 -9.41 -12.14 17.12
N PHE A 258 -8.24 -11.76 16.59
CA PHE A 258 -6.96 -12.32 16.96
C PHE A 258 -6.02 -11.19 17.38
N ASP A 259 -5.61 -11.23 18.64
CA ASP A 259 -4.68 -10.27 19.23
C ASP A 259 -3.34 -10.94 19.52
N ILE A 260 -2.29 -10.44 18.87
CA ILE A 260 -0.91 -10.95 18.96
C ILE A 260 -0.18 -10.10 20.00
N ARG A 261 0.23 -10.75 21.10
CA ARG A 261 0.94 -10.16 22.24
C ARG A 261 2.38 -10.65 22.27
N SER A 262 3.18 -10.23 23.25
CA SER A 262 4.60 -10.60 23.33
C SER A 262 4.82 -12.10 23.51
N ASP A 263 3.97 -12.77 24.30
CA ASP A 263 4.10 -14.17 24.68
C ASP A 263 2.93 -15.07 24.27
N SER A 264 1.84 -14.48 23.77
CA SER A 264 0.59 -15.18 23.54
C SER A 264 -0.22 -14.61 22.37
N VAL A 265 -1.05 -15.45 21.78
CA VAL A 265 -2.10 -15.02 20.85
C VAL A 265 -3.43 -15.29 21.53
N THR A 266 -4.29 -14.28 21.60
CA THR A 266 -5.65 -14.43 22.13
C THR A 266 -6.68 -14.32 21.02
N TRP A 267 -7.83 -14.93 21.22
CA TRP A 267 -8.96 -14.85 20.30
C TRP A 267 -10.23 -14.31 20.98
N LEU A 268 -11.06 -13.61 20.22
CA LEU A 268 -12.29 -13.00 20.71
C LEU A 268 -13.41 -14.02 20.81
N LYS A 269 -13.72 -14.43 22.04
CA LYS A 269 -14.87 -15.28 22.34
C LYS A 269 -16.17 -14.49 22.39
N ARG A 270 -16.17 -13.29 22.97
CA ARG A 270 -17.39 -12.47 23.09
C ARG A 270 -17.09 -11.02 22.75
N ARG A 271 -17.88 -10.45 21.84
CA ARG A 271 -17.83 -9.02 21.51
C ARG A 271 -18.31 -8.19 22.68
N SER A 272 -17.81 -6.97 22.76
CA SER A 272 -18.23 -5.98 23.73
C SER A 272 -19.72 -5.63 23.59
N THR A 273 -20.40 -5.36 24.71
CA THR A 273 -21.78 -4.87 24.67
C THR A 273 -21.83 -3.41 24.20
N VAL A 274 -22.88 -3.07 23.43
CA VAL A 274 -23.01 -1.74 22.82
C VAL A 274 -23.04 -0.66 23.91
N GLY A 275 -22.02 0.20 23.92
CA GLY A 275 -21.89 1.32 24.87
C GLY A 275 -20.72 1.21 25.84
N THR A 276 -20.08 0.05 25.97
CA THR A 276 -18.93 -0.15 26.88
C THR A 276 -17.80 -0.91 26.18
N ARG A 277 -16.95 -0.24 25.40
CA ARG A 277 -15.89 -0.82 24.54
C ARG A 277 -14.82 -1.72 25.22
N HIS A 278 -14.95 -2.03 26.51
CA HIS A 278 -13.90 -2.65 27.33
C HIS A 278 -14.31 -3.99 27.97
N ASP A 279 -15.47 -4.56 27.63
CA ASP A 279 -16.03 -5.76 28.27
C ASP A 279 -15.99 -7.05 27.41
N CYS A 280 -15.21 -7.07 26.33
CA CYS A 280 -15.05 -8.30 25.54
C CYS A 280 -14.39 -9.42 26.35
N VAL A 281 -14.77 -10.65 26.00
CA VAL A 281 -14.15 -11.86 26.56
C VAL A 281 -13.22 -12.44 25.51
N VAL A 282 -11.96 -12.61 25.89
CA VAL A 282 -10.92 -13.24 25.07
C VAL A 282 -10.39 -14.49 25.75
N GLU A 283 -9.91 -15.43 24.96
CA GLU A 283 -9.23 -16.66 25.43
C GLU A 283 -7.87 -16.81 24.74
N THR A 284 -6.93 -17.46 25.40
CA THR A 284 -5.57 -17.66 24.87
C THR A 284 -5.50 -18.91 24.00
N LEU A 285 -4.84 -18.82 22.85
CA LEU A 285 -4.53 -19.97 22.01
C LEU A 285 -3.31 -20.71 22.58
N GLU A 286 -3.53 -21.94 23.05
CA GLU A 286 -2.46 -22.73 23.67
C GLU A 286 -1.41 -23.21 22.64
N GLY A 287 -0.14 -23.08 23.01
CA GLY A 287 1.00 -23.55 22.21
C GLY A 287 1.23 -22.80 20.90
N VAL A 288 0.74 -21.56 20.80
CA VAL A 288 0.96 -20.66 19.67
C VAL A 288 2.05 -19.66 20.01
N ASP A 289 3.16 -19.70 19.27
CA ASP A 289 4.17 -18.63 19.33
C ASP A 289 3.68 -17.42 18.51
N PRO A 290 3.53 -16.24 19.13
CA PRO A 290 3.07 -15.02 18.46
C PRO A 290 3.85 -14.66 17.20
N GLU A 291 5.17 -14.92 17.17
CA GLU A 291 6.04 -14.56 16.05
C GLU A 291 5.73 -15.36 14.77
N TYR A 292 5.12 -16.53 14.91
CA TYR A 292 4.77 -17.41 13.78
C TYR A 292 3.26 -17.41 13.48
N PHE A 293 2.47 -16.60 14.19
CA PHE A 293 1.04 -16.51 13.95
C PHE A 293 0.73 -15.47 12.88
N TYR A 294 0.12 -15.90 11.79
CA TYR A 294 -0.30 -15.02 10.71
C TYR A 294 -1.81 -14.80 10.75
N ARG A 295 -2.25 -13.54 10.80
CA ARG A 295 -3.66 -13.19 10.62
C ARG A 295 -3.93 -13.08 9.13
N LEU A 296 -4.62 -14.06 8.56
CA LEU A 296 -5.00 -14.04 7.16
C LEU A 296 -6.08 -12.99 6.89
N ASN A 297 -7.11 -12.94 7.73
CA ASN A 297 -8.13 -11.89 7.74
C ASN A 297 -8.68 -11.72 9.16
N GLU A 298 -9.79 -10.98 9.34
CA GLU A 298 -10.39 -10.76 10.66
C GLU A 298 -10.77 -12.07 11.36
N ARG A 299 -11.11 -13.15 10.64
CA ARG A 299 -11.68 -14.38 11.21
C ARG A 299 -10.81 -15.62 11.04
N VAL A 300 -9.72 -15.50 10.29
CA VAL A 300 -8.83 -16.61 9.96
C VAL A 300 -7.42 -16.30 10.42
N GLY A 301 -6.89 -17.15 11.30
CA GLY A 301 -5.51 -17.14 11.77
C GLY A 301 -4.80 -18.42 11.37
N ILE A 302 -3.49 -18.35 11.15
CA ILE A 302 -2.67 -19.48 10.68
C ILE A 302 -1.46 -19.59 11.59
N TYR A 303 -1.15 -20.80 12.04
CA TYR A 303 0.08 -21.10 12.76
C TYR A 303 0.51 -22.53 12.45
N LYS A 304 1.61 -22.66 11.71
CA LYS A 304 2.13 -23.96 11.24
C LYS A 304 0.99 -24.75 10.59
N ASP A 305 0.84 -26.02 10.94
CA ASP A 305 -0.17 -26.97 10.46
C ASP A 305 -1.60 -26.72 10.97
N ARG A 306 -1.89 -25.55 11.56
CA ARG A 306 -3.21 -25.22 12.15
C ARG A 306 -3.79 -23.94 11.58
N VAL A 307 -5.04 -24.01 11.13
CA VAL A 307 -5.87 -22.86 10.75
C VAL A 307 -6.96 -22.66 11.79
N TYR A 308 -7.01 -21.47 12.37
CA TYR A 308 -7.94 -21.04 13.39
C TYR A 308 -9.07 -20.23 12.76
N LEU A 309 -10.30 -20.67 12.95
CA LEU A 309 -11.50 -20.09 12.35
C LEU A 309 -12.44 -19.60 13.45
N VAL A 310 -12.76 -18.30 13.43
CA VAL A 310 -13.72 -17.71 14.37
C VAL A 310 -15.05 -17.44 13.67
N LYS A 311 -16.12 -18.07 14.17
CA LYS A 311 -17.48 -17.88 13.68
C LYS A 311 -18.34 -17.17 14.71
N PHE A 312 -18.81 -15.97 14.36
CA PHE A 312 -19.82 -15.24 15.12
C PHE A 312 -21.22 -15.70 14.74
N SER A 313 -22.12 -15.75 15.72
CA SER A 313 -23.53 -16.05 15.54
C SER A 313 -24.35 -14.88 16.06
N SER A 314 -25.46 -14.55 15.40
CA SER A 314 -26.45 -13.61 15.95
C SER A 314 -27.34 -14.26 17.02
N LEU A 315 -27.31 -15.59 17.12
CA LEU A 315 -28.16 -16.38 18.03
C LEU A 315 -27.43 -16.80 19.31
N GLU A 316 -26.11 -16.81 19.31
CA GLU A 316 -25.28 -17.19 20.45
C GLU A 316 -24.40 -15.99 20.85
N PRO A 317 -24.25 -15.70 22.16
CA PRO A 317 -23.43 -14.58 22.60
C PRO A 317 -21.93 -14.82 22.40
N ASP A 318 -21.51 -16.09 22.42
CA ASP A 318 -20.12 -16.49 22.27
C ASP A 318 -19.86 -16.96 20.83
N ALA A 319 -18.75 -16.51 20.26
CA ALA A 319 -18.20 -17.02 19.04
C ALA A 319 -17.64 -18.44 19.25
N LYS A 320 -17.62 -19.22 18.16
CA LYS A 320 -17.01 -20.55 18.14
C LYS A 320 -15.66 -20.48 17.45
N LEU A 321 -14.64 -20.98 18.13
CA LEU A 321 -13.34 -21.26 17.54
C LEU A 321 -13.34 -22.69 16.98
N SER A 322 -12.97 -22.85 15.72
CA SER A 322 -12.66 -24.15 15.10
C SER A 322 -11.20 -24.17 14.71
N ILE A 323 -10.54 -25.31 14.89
CA ILE A 323 -9.16 -25.54 14.48
C ILE A 323 -9.19 -26.65 13.44
N VAL A 324 -8.68 -26.36 12.24
CA VAL A 324 -8.67 -27.29 11.11
C VAL A 324 -7.27 -27.35 10.50
N SER A 325 -6.98 -28.42 9.78
CA SER A 325 -5.78 -28.53 8.96
C SER A 325 -5.84 -27.60 7.74
N PRO A 326 -4.69 -27.23 7.14
CA PRO A 326 -4.66 -26.48 5.87
C PRO A 326 -5.47 -27.15 4.75
N LYS A 327 -5.49 -28.49 4.71
CA LYS A 327 -6.26 -29.26 3.73
C LYS A 327 -7.76 -29.11 3.95
N GLU A 328 -8.24 -29.28 5.18
CA GLU A 328 -9.66 -29.06 5.50
C GLU A 328 -10.07 -27.61 5.24
N PHE A 329 -9.20 -26.65 5.56
CA PHE A 329 -9.45 -25.24 5.25
C PHE A 329 -9.61 -25.01 3.74
N ALA A 330 -8.81 -25.66 2.89
CA ALA A 330 -8.93 -25.53 1.44
C ALA A 330 -10.34 -25.90 0.91
N GLU A 331 -10.99 -26.87 1.53
CA GLU A 331 -12.34 -27.33 1.18
C GLU A 331 -13.43 -26.33 1.60
N ILE A 332 -13.23 -25.62 2.72
CA ILE A 332 -14.24 -24.71 3.33
C ILE A 332 -13.89 -23.22 3.22
N LYS A 333 -12.73 -22.85 2.64
CA LYS A 333 -12.24 -21.47 2.58
C LYS A 333 -13.24 -20.49 1.98
N ASN A 334 -14.14 -20.99 1.14
CA ASN A 334 -15.16 -20.17 0.51
C ASN A 334 -16.19 -19.58 1.49
N GLU A 335 -16.31 -20.14 2.68
CA GLU A 335 -17.16 -19.61 3.75
C GLU A 335 -16.49 -18.48 4.55
N TYR A 336 -15.15 -18.38 4.48
CA TYR A 336 -14.34 -17.49 5.32
C TYR A 336 -13.56 -16.44 4.55
N ILE A 337 -13.41 -16.62 3.24
CA ILE A 337 -12.71 -15.70 2.34
C ILE A 337 -13.67 -15.28 1.22
N THR A 338 -14.01 -14.01 1.15
CA THR A 338 -14.88 -13.44 0.10
C THR A 338 -14.17 -13.46 -1.26
N PRO A 339 -14.92 -13.38 -2.38
CA PRO A 339 -14.30 -13.23 -3.70
C PRO A 339 -13.43 -11.98 -3.83
N GLU A 340 -13.80 -10.88 -3.17
CA GLU A 340 -13.02 -9.63 -3.10
C GLU A 340 -11.70 -9.86 -2.36
N GLU A 341 -11.73 -10.54 -1.21
CA GLU A 341 -10.53 -11.02 -0.49
C GLU A 341 -9.73 -12.09 -1.28
N ARG A 342 -10.18 -12.53 -2.46
CA ARG A 342 -9.37 -13.37 -3.38
C ARG A 342 -8.91 -12.61 -4.62
N PHE A 343 -9.49 -11.44 -4.87
CA PHE A 343 -9.35 -10.73 -6.13
C PHE A 343 -8.09 -9.88 -6.19
N ASP A 344 -7.48 -9.55 -5.05
CA ASP A 344 -6.22 -8.79 -5.04
C ASP A 344 -4.98 -9.70 -5.02
N LEU A 345 -5.10 -10.94 -4.50
CA LEU A 345 -4.04 -11.95 -4.52
C LEU A 345 -4.56 -13.38 -4.49
N ARG A 346 -3.88 -14.26 -5.25
CA ARG A 346 -4.06 -15.71 -5.12
C ARG A 346 -3.23 -16.24 -3.96
N VAL A 347 -3.78 -16.20 -2.75
CA VAL A 347 -3.14 -16.74 -1.54
C VAL A 347 -3.48 -18.23 -1.36
N PHE A 348 -2.48 -19.05 -1.03
CA PHE A 348 -2.60 -20.49 -0.84
C PHE A 348 -1.83 -20.97 0.38
N LEU A 349 -2.27 -22.08 0.97
CA LEU A 349 -1.59 -22.78 2.05
C LEU A 349 -1.19 -24.18 1.60
N ASN A 350 0.07 -24.57 1.81
CA ASN A 350 0.45 -25.97 1.60
C ASN A 350 0.05 -26.84 2.80
N ALA A 351 0.30 -28.15 2.71
CA ALA A 351 -0.02 -29.11 3.76
C ALA A 351 0.70 -28.84 5.10
N ASP A 352 1.88 -28.22 5.06
CA ASP A 352 2.65 -27.85 6.25
C ASP A 352 2.21 -26.49 6.85
N GLY A 353 1.22 -25.85 6.23
CA GLY A 353 0.69 -24.55 6.62
C GLY A 353 1.60 -23.36 6.28
N GLN A 354 2.54 -23.56 5.37
CA GLN A 354 3.28 -22.48 4.75
C GLN A 354 2.36 -21.69 3.81
N LEU A 355 2.36 -20.37 4.00
CA LEU A 355 1.60 -19.44 3.20
C LEU A 355 2.38 -19.05 1.94
N PHE A 356 1.71 -19.14 0.79
CA PHE A 356 2.19 -18.70 -0.51
C PHE A 356 1.21 -17.73 -1.13
N ARG A 357 1.72 -16.90 -2.05
CA ARG A 357 0.86 -16.12 -2.92
C ARG A 357 1.40 -16.04 -4.34
N GLN A 358 0.50 -15.75 -5.26
CA GLN A 358 0.84 -15.38 -6.62
C GLN A 358 0.27 -13.97 -6.90
N PRO A 359 1.13 -12.96 -7.15
CA PRO A 359 0.72 -11.62 -7.56
C PRO A 359 -0.10 -11.65 -8.87
N LEU A 360 -1.07 -10.75 -8.99
CA LEU A 360 -1.78 -10.47 -10.24
C LEU A 360 -0.90 -9.52 -11.07
N GLY A 361 -0.91 -9.64 -12.40
CA GLY A 361 -0.03 -8.83 -13.28
C GLY A 361 1.13 -9.54 -13.95
N ALA A 362 1.50 -10.74 -13.51
CA ALA A 362 2.57 -11.49 -14.17
C ALA A 362 2.14 -12.01 -15.55
N ARG A 363 2.30 -11.17 -16.58
CA ARG A 363 2.21 -11.59 -17.98
C ARG A 363 3.39 -12.51 -18.29
N ASP A 364 3.11 -13.57 -19.04
CA ASP A 364 4.10 -14.46 -19.64
C ASP A 364 5.06 -15.15 -18.67
N GLY A 365 4.54 -15.98 -17.76
CA GLY A 365 5.32 -17.05 -17.13
C GLY A 365 6.39 -16.63 -16.10
N GLU A 366 6.51 -15.35 -15.79
CA GLU A 366 7.43 -14.81 -14.76
C GLU A 366 6.73 -14.42 -13.46
N GLY A 367 5.54 -14.97 -13.19
CA GLY A 367 4.83 -14.77 -11.92
C GLY A 367 5.45 -15.59 -10.80
N LEU A 368 6.52 -15.07 -10.20
CA LEU A 368 7.24 -15.71 -9.09
C LEU A 368 6.27 -15.94 -7.92
N LEU A 369 5.97 -17.22 -7.63
CA LEU A 369 5.31 -17.62 -6.40
C LEU A 369 6.10 -17.07 -5.22
N GLN A 370 5.44 -16.40 -4.27
CA GLN A 370 6.09 -15.83 -3.10
C GLN A 370 5.73 -16.62 -1.86
N GLN A 371 6.73 -16.83 -0.99
CA GLN A 371 6.58 -17.48 0.31
C GLN A 371 6.58 -16.44 1.42
N TYR A 372 5.61 -16.52 2.34
CA TYR A 372 5.60 -15.65 3.52
C TYR A 372 6.59 -16.13 4.58
N ILE A 373 7.39 -15.23 5.12
CA ILE A 373 8.33 -15.47 6.22
C ILE A 373 7.81 -14.76 7.47
N PRO A 374 7.26 -15.49 8.46
CA PRO A 374 6.64 -14.87 9.63
C PRO A 374 7.56 -13.95 10.43
N THR A 375 8.83 -14.35 10.61
CA THR A 375 9.81 -13.63 11.43
C THR A 375 10.24 -12.27 10.85
N SER A 376 10.15 -12.09 9.54
CA SER A 376 10.39 -10.79 8.89
C SER A 376 9.09 -10.11 8.45
N GLY A 377 7.99 -10.85 8.40
CA GLY A 377 6.73 -10.44 7.81
C GLY A 377 6.81 -10.20 6.30
N GLN A 378 7.85 -10.70 5.63
CA GLN A 378 8.08 -10.46 4.21
C GLN A 378 7.62 -11.62 3.34
N TRP A 379 7.32 -11.30 2.10
CA TRP A 379 7.03 -12.25 1.05
C TRP A 379 8.22 -12.38 0.10
N ILE A 380 8.86 -13.54 0.11
CA ILE A 380 10.07 -13.77 -0.66
C ILE A 380 9.73 -14.48 -1.96
N PRO A 381 10.11 -13.94 -3.13
CA PRO A 381 9.96 -14.63 -4.40
C PRO A 381 10.75 -15.95 -4.41
N LEU A 382 10.08 -17.04 -4.74
CA LEU A 382 10.72 -18.33 -4.99
C LEU A 382 11.37 -18.30 -6.37
N ARG A 383 12.69 -18.16 -6.40
CA ARG A 383 13.47 -18.23 -7.63
C ARG A 383 13.66 -19.69 -8.05
N ASN A 384 13.64 -19.95 -9.36
CA ASN A 384 13.90 -21.26 -9.96
C ASN A 384 12.87 -22.35 -9.63
N ILE A 385 11.61 -21.98 -9.37
CA ILE A 385 10.51 -22.95 -9.26
C ILE A 385 9.86 -23.16 -10.64
N THR A 386 9.64 -24.40 -11.02
CA THR A 386 8.98 -24.76 -12.28
C THR A 386 7.46 -24.61 -12.19
N ASN A 387 6.79 -24.43 -13.33
CA ASN A 387 5.32 -24.41 -13.37
C ASN A 387 4.70 -25.71 -12.84
N GLU A 388 5.36 -26.86 -13.01
CA GLU A 388 4.91 -28.14 -12.45
C GLU A 388 4.97 -28.15 -10.91
N GLU A 389 6.04 -27.59 -10.33
CA GLU A 389 6.18 -27.44 -8.87
C GLU A 389 5.17 -26.45 -8.30
N ILE A 390 4.91 -25.34 -9.01
CA ILE A 390 3.82 -24.40 -8.65
C ILE A 390 2.47 -25.12 -8.70
N GLU A 391 2.19 -25.89 -9.76
CA GLU A 391 0.96 -26.67 -9.84
C GLU A 391 0.83 -27.71 -8.74
N LEU A 392 1.92 -28.37 -8.35
CA LEU A 392 1.94 -29.33 -7.24
C LEU A 392 1.66 -28.66 -5.90
N LEU A 393 2.26 -27.49 -5.63
CA LEU A 393 1.98 -26.70 -4.44
C LEU A 393 0.51 -26.26 -4.41
N ILE A 394 -0.01 -25.76 -5.53
CA ILE A 394 -1.41 -25.36 -5.64
C ILE A 394 -2.34 -26.57 -5.51
N LYS A 395 -2.03 -27.72 -6.10
CA LYS A 395 -2.84 -28.95 -5.98
C LYS A 395 -2.81 -29.50 -4.56
N SER A 396 -1.70 -29.40 -3.85
CA SER A 396 -1.62 -29.78 -2.42
C SER A 396 -2.49 -28.90 -1.52
N SER A 397 -2.85 -27.71 -1.99
CA SER A 397 -3.73 -26.73 -1.34
C SER A 397 -5.20 -26.81 -1.78
N ARG A 398 -5.60 -27.84 -2.54
CA ARG A 398 -6.96 -28.03 -3.09
C ARG A 398 -7.64 -29.29 -2.60
#